data_AF-A0A958AZH9-F1
#
_entry.id   AF-A0A958AZH9-F1
#
_cell.length_a   1.000
_cell.length_b   1.000
_cell.length_c   1.000
_cell.angle_alpha   90.00
_cell.angle_beta   90.00
_cell.angle_gamma   90.00
#
_symmetry.space_group_name_H-M   'P 1'
#
loop_
_entity.id
_entity.type
_entity.pdbx_description
1 polymer ?
#
loop_
_entity_poly.entity_id
_entity_poly.type
_entity_poly.pdbx_seq_one_letter_code
_entity_poly.pdbx_strand_id
1 'polypeptide(L)'
;MAAGGLLLILSNYVLIWVLRGTLAETGPHALLSLSYGLGGLLLLYLTAGLPLGAILLAAGAARLSSGDRAGRVLLPLLAVVACFFLFDAVRLMLDWNIPLLVFVVSGFLFIVLFAALVWVWARQRPALEPQRRRAADLQLGAGLSFFSAAWQTCGLVGAPAFAMHPEIVTKLGNQSFIAGQALAVTFFFVLGFAFVLLAMWREQA
;
A
#
# COMPACT_ATOMS: atom_id res chain seq x y z
N MET A 1 -14.01 -11.45 -2.18
CA MET A 1 -12.53 -11.30 -2.17
C MET A 1 -12.09 -9.93 -2.65
N ALA A 2 -12.40 -9.50 -3.88
CA ALA A 2 -12.09 -8.14 -4.34
C ALA A 2 -12.65 -7.04 -3.42
N ALA A 3 -13.94 -7.15 -3.06
CA ALA A 3 -14.58 -6.23 -2.11
C ALA A 3 -13.96 -6.26 -0.71
N GLY A 4 -13.46 -7.41 -0.26
CA GLY A 4 -12.78 -7.53 1.04
C GLY A 4 -11.39 -6.90 1.02
N GLY A 5 -10.61 -7.10 -0.05
CA GLY A 5 -9.33 -6.43 -0.22
C GLY A 5 -9.46 -4.92 -0.30
N LEU A 6 -10.48 -4.46 -1.02
CA LEU A 6 -10.83 -3.05 -1.06
C LEU A 6 -11.22 -2.51 0.32
N LEU A 7 -12.12 -3.22 1.02
CA LEU A 7 -12.56 -2.79 2.34
C LEU A 7 -11.36 -2.65 3.27
N LEU A 8 -10.37 -3.56 3.21
CA LEU A 8 -9.12 -3.43 3.95
C LEU A 8 -8.30 -2.20 3.53
N ILE A 9 -8.14 -1.92 2.24
CA ILE A 9 -7.42 -0.72 1.77
C ILE A 9 -8.09 0.55 2.32
N LEU A 10 -9.42 0.64 2.19
CA LEU A 10 -10.19 1.82 2.59
C LEU A 10 -10.26 1.98 4.10
N SER A 11 -10.60 0.91 4.84
CA SER A 11 -10.72 0.98 6.30
C SER A 11 -9.36 1.15 6.98
N ASN A 12 -8.27 0.61 6.42
CA ASN A 12 -6.93 0.85 6.94
C ASN A 12 -6.57 2.32 6.90
N TYR A 13 -6.90 2.97 5.79
CA TYR A 13 -6.70 4.39 5.65
C TYR A 13 -7.59 5.22 6.59
N VAL A 14 -8.89 4.90 6.67
CA VAL A 14 -9.81 5.61 7.59
C VAL A 14 -9.31 5.52 9.03
N LEU A 15 -8.81 4.36 9.44
CA LEU A 15 -8.21 4.17 10.76
C LEU A 15 -6.93 4.99 10.95
N ILE A 16 -6.02 5.05 9.96
CA ILE A 16 -4.87 5.97 10.01
C ILE A 16 -5.35 7.40 10.19
N TRP A 17 -6.39 7.83 9.46
CA TRP A 17 -6.91 9.19 9.54
C TRP A 17 -7.49 9.53 10.91
N VAL A 18 -8.34 8.66 11.47
CA VAL A 18 -8.92 8.86 12.82
C VAL A 18 -7.82 8.92 13.86
N LEU A 19 -6.80 8.07 13.73
CA LEU A 19 -5.73 7.94 14.72
C LEU A 19 -4.57 8.90 14.50
N ARG A 20 -4.52 9.65 13.39
CA ARG A 20 -3.36 10.48 13.02
C ARG A 20 -3.00 11.51 14.09
N GLY A 21 -4.01 12.17 14.67
CA GLY A 21 -3.80 13.19 15.71
C GLY A 21 -3.21 12.56 16.96
N THR A 22 -3.81 11.45 17.41
CA THR A 22 -3.30 10.67 18.53
C THR A 22 -1.89 10.14 18.27
N LEU A 23 -1.61 9.61 17.08
CA LEU A 23 -0.30 9.13 16.66
C LEU A 23 0.74 10.26 16.63
N ALA A 24 0.35 11.45 16.19
CA ALA A 24 1.22 12.61 16.12
C ALA A 24 1.49 13.25 17.50
N GLU A 25 0.57 13.11 18.46
CA GLU A 25 0.72 13.66 19.80
C GLU A 25 1.43 12.70 20.77
N THR A 26 1.11 11.40 20.67
CA THR A 26 1.52 10.39 21.65
C THR A 26 2.46 9.33 21.10
N GLY A 27 2.66 9.29 19.78
CA GLY A 27 3.51 8.32 19.11
C GLY A 27 2.84 6.94 18.93
N PRO A 28 3.41 6.06 18.08
CA PRO A 28 2.92 4.72 17.82
C PRO A 28 3.06 3.80 19.05
N HIS A 29 4.00 4.08 19.96
CA HIS A 29 4.14 3.32 21.21
C HIS A 29 2.96 3.52 22.16
N ALA A 30 2.30 4.68 22.14
CA ALA A 30 1.09 4.88 22.91
C ALA A 30 -0.05 3.96 22.44
N LEU A 31 -0.10 3.60 21.15
CA LEU A 31 -1.07 2.61 20.68
C LEU A 31 -0.83 1.23 21.30
N LEU A 32 0.42 0.82 21.57
CA LEU A 32 0.72 -0.47 22.23
C LEU A 32 0.13 -0.55 23.63
N SER A 33 -0.10 0.58 24.29
CA SER A 33 -0.73 0.66 25.62
C SER A 33 -2.26 0.57 25.60
N LEU A 34 -2.91 0.58 24.42
CA LEU A 34 -4.35 0.30 24.31
C LEU A 34 -4.65 -1.14 24.74
N SER A 35 -5.67 -1.29 25.60
CA SER A 35 -5.99 -2.48 26.39
C SER A 35 -5.98 -3.82 25.62
N TYR A 36 -5.42 -4.86 26.25
CA TYR A 36 -5.47 -6.28 25.84
C TYR A 36 -4.90 -6.62 24.43
N GLY A 37 -3.83 -5.96 23.99
CA GLY A 37 -3.14 -6.31 22.74
C GLY A 37 -3.82 -5.81 21.45
N LEU A 38 -4.98 -5.16 21.58
CA LEU A 38 -5.67 -4.44 20.49
C LEU A 38 -4.75 -3.39 19.84
N GLY A 39 -3.92 -2.73 20.64
CA GLY A 39 -2.90 -1.79 20.17
C GLY A 39 -1.92 -2.38 19.15
N GLY A 40 -1.40 -3.58 19.44
CA GLY A 40 -0.50 -4.28 18.55
C GLY A 40 -1.20 -4.75 17.27
N LEU A 41 -2.43 -5.26 17.38
CA LEU A 41 -3.26 -5.64 16.23
C LEU A 41 -3.59 -4.44 15.35
N LEU A 42 -3.87 -3.29 15.96
CA LEU A 42 -4.12 -2.04 15.28
C LEU A 42 -2.88 -1.57 14.53
N LEU A 43 -1.70 -1.56 15.15
CA LEU A 43 -0.45 -1.23 14.47
C LEU A 43 -0.12 -2.20 13.33
N LEU A 44 -0.34 -3.50 13.53
CA LEU A 44 -0.19 -4.51 12.49
C LEU A 44 -1.15 -4.24 11.33
N TYR A 45 -2.39 -3.86 11.63
CA TYR A 45 -3.37 -3.51 10.64
C TYR A 45 -2.99 -2.22 9.88
N LEU A 46 -2.58 -1.16 10.58
CA LEU A 46 -2.10 0.11 9.99
C LEU A 46 -0.94 -0.12 9.01
N THR A 47 -0.03 -1.04 9.35
CA THR A 47 1.17 -1.33 8.56
C THR A 47 0.93 -2.35 7.43
N ALA A 48 0.10 -3.38 7.66
CA ALA A 48 -0.08 -4.49 6.73
C ALA A 48 -1.44 -4.50 6.00
N GLY A 49 -2.40 -3.68 6.41
CA GLY A 49 -3.77 -3.68 5.90
C GLY A 49 -3.87 -3.30 4.43
N LEU A 50 -3.05 -2.35 3.96
CA LEU A 50 -3.00 -1.96 2.56
C LEU A 50 -2.29 -3.00 1.67
N PRO A 51 -1.10 -3.55 2.02
CA PRO A 51 -0.52 -4.70 1.34
C PRO A 51 -1.44 -5.92 1.28
N LEU A 52 -2.08 -6.28 2.41
CA LEU A 52 -3.03 -7.38 2.48
C LEU A 52 -4.27 -7.12 1.60
N GLY A 53 -4.76 -5.88 1.61
CA GLY A 53 -5.85 -5.44 0.76
C GLY A 53 -5.50 -5.50 -0.73
N ALA A 54 -4.27 -5.13 -1.11
CA ALA A 54 -3.77 -5.24 -2.48
C ALA A 54 -3.68 -6.70 -2.94
N ILE A 55 -3.20 -7.61 -2.07
CA ILE A 55 -3.18 -9.05 -2.34
C ILE A 55 -4.60 -9.60 -2.56
N LEU A 56 -5.55 -9.25 -1.68
CA LEU A 56 -6.93 -9.69 -1.80
C LEU A 56 -7.65 -9.08 -3.01
N LEU A 57 -7.29 -7.85 -3.40
CA LEU A 57 -7.77 -7.21 -4.61
C LEU A 57 -7.26 -7.96 -5.85
N ALA A 58 -5.97 -8.25 -5.92
CA ALA A 58 -5.36 -9.02 -6.98
C ALA A 58 -5.94 -10.45 -7.08
N ALA A 59 -6.09 -11.14 -5.94
CA ALA A 59 -6.73 -12.45 -5.87
C ALA A 59 -8.21 -12.40 -6.29
N GLY A 60 -8.91 -11.33 -5.93
CA GLY A 60 -10.28 -11.07 -6.37
C GLY A 60 -10.37 -10.83 -7.88
N ALA A 61 -9.48 -10.02 -8.44
CA ALA A 61 -9.39 -9.76 -9.87
C ALA A 61 -9.07 -11.03 -10.66
N ALA A 62 -8.19 -11.89 -10.14
CA ALA A 62 -7.89 -13.20 -10.72
C ALA A 62 -9.14 -14.07 -10.90
N ARG A 63 -10.04 -14.09 -9.90
CA ARG A 63 -11.31 -14.83 -9.93
C ARG A 63 -12.35 -14.21 -10.86
N LEU A 64 -12.25 -12.90 -11.11
CA LEU A 64 -13.16 -12.15 -11.98
C LEU A 64 -12.66 -12.07 -13.44
N SER A 65 -11.48 -12.62 -13.74
CA SER A 65 -10.78 -12.50 -15.03
C SER A 65 -11.47 -13.19 -16.24
N SER A 66 -12.72 -13.65 -16.10
CA SER A 66 -13.51 -14.23 -17.20
C SER A 66 -14.29 -13.20 -18.05
N GLY A 67 -14.07 -11.90 -17.89
CA GLY A 67 -14.65 -10.88 -18.78
C GLY A 67 -14.81 -9.49 -18.16
N ASP A 68 -15.51 -8.63 -18.90
CA ASP A 68 -15.86 -7.20 -18.71
C ASP A 68 -16.36 -6.76 -17.30
N ARG A 69 -16.51 -7.71 -16.36
CA ARG A 69 -16.89 -7.50 -14.95
C ARG A 69 -15.76 -6.99 -14.06
N ALA A 70 -14.51 -7.43 -14.29
CA ALA A 70 -13.37 -6.93 -13.52
C ALA A 70 -13.29 -5.40 -13.61
N GLY A 71 -13.66 -4.87 -14.78
CA GLY A 71 -13.60 -3.45 -15.01
C GLY A 71 -14.65 -2.60 -14.34
N ARG A 72 -15.88 -3.11 -14.30
CA ARG A 72 -16.99 -2.48 -13.57
C ARG A 72 -16.76 -2.39 -12.07
N VAL A 73 -15.90 -3.24 -11.52
CA VAL A 73 -15.54 -3.21 -10.10
C VAL A 73 -14.32 -2.33 -9.87
N LEU A 74 -13.26 -2.47 -10.67
CA LEU A 74 -12.00 -1.73 -10.44
C LEU A 74 -12.10 -0.22 -10.71
N LEU A 75 -12.89 0.23 -11.70
CA LEU A 75 -13.00 1.65 -12.05
C LEU A 75 -13.66 2.53 -10.97
N PRO A 76 -14.88 2.22 -10.46
CA PRO A 76 -15.48 3.03 -9.41
C PRO A 76 -14.66 2.98 -8.12
N LEU A 77 -13.93 1.88 -7.90
CA LEU A 77 -13.04 1.74 -6.75
C LEU A 77 -11.80 2.62 -6.86
N LEU A 78 -11.20 2.70 -8.05
CA LEU A 78 -10.15 3.66 -8.34
C LEU A 78 -10.63 5.10 -8.11
N ALA A 79 -11.86 5.43 -8.51
CA ALA A 79 -12.45 6.76 -8.32
C ALA A 79 -12.67 7.09 -6.83
N VAL A 80 -13.18 6.16 -6.02
CA VAL A 80 -13.33 6.35 -4.57
C VAL A 80 -11.98 6.59 -3.90
N VAL A 81 -10.98 5.79 -4.25
CA VAL A 81 -9.62 5.97 -3.72
C VAL A 81 -9.03 7.30 -4.17
N ALA A 82 -9.22 7.70 -5.43
CA ALA A 82 -8.75 8.99 -5.96
C ALA A 82 -9.34 10.19 -5.22
N CYS A 83 -10.66 10.24 -5.08
CA CYS A 83 -11.36 11.34 -4.39
C CYS A 83 -10.93 11.44 -2.93
N PHE A 84 -10.71 10.30 -2.29
CA PHE A 84 -10.35 10.24 -0.88
C PHE A 84 -8.89 10.65 -0.61
N PHE A 85 -7.94 10.21 -1.44
CA PHE A 85 -6.55 10.68 -1.37
C PHE A 85 -6.45 12.18 -1.66
N LEU A 86 -7.24 12.69 -2.61
CA LEU A 86 -7.28 14.13 -2.91
C LEU A 86 -7.85 14.95 -1.74
N PHE A 87 -8.82 14.43 -1.00
CA PHE A 87 -9.37 15.09 0.20
C PHE A 87 -8.35 15.15 1.35
N ASP A 88 -7.65 14.06 1.61
CA ASP A 88 -6.69 13.98 2.73
C ASP A 88 -5.40 14.78 2.45
N ALA A 89 -4.97 14.81 1.19
CA ALA A 89 -3.95 15.73 0.68
C ALA A 89 -4.21 17.16 1.19
N VAL A 90 -5.40 17.68 0.90
CA VAL A 90 -5.77 19.05 1.29
C VAL A 90 -5.68 19.26 2.80
N ARG A 91 -6.03 18.26 3.62
CA ARG A 91 -5.90 18.37 5.09
C ARG A 91 -4.47 18.30 5.59
N LEU A 92 -3.63 17.44 5.02
CA LEU A 92 -2.21 17.34 5.40
C LEU A 92 -1.46 18.67 5.13
N MET A 93 -1.84 19.37 4.06
CA MET A 93 -1.31 20.70 3.72
C MET A 93 -1.64 21.74 4.80
N LEU A 94 -2.91 21.77 5.21
CA LEU A 94 -3.43 22.78 6.15
C LEU A 94 -2.86 22.58 7.56
N ASP A 95 -2.63 21.32 7.95
CA ASP A 95 -2.30 20.99 9.33
C ASP A 95 -0.76 20.94 9.60
N TRP A 96 0.10 20.64 8.60
CA TRP A 96 1.52 20.31 8.85
C TRP A 96 2.58 20.94 7.92
N ASN A 97 2.22 21.81 6.96
CA ASN A 97 3.19 22.48 6.06
C ASN A 97 4.16 21.53 5.29
N ILE A 98 3.83 20.25 5.19
CA ILE A 98 4.61 19.26 4.42
C ILE A 98 4.47 19.59 2.93
N PRO A 99 5.52 19.44 2.09
CA PRO A 99 5.43 19.68 0.65
C PRO A 99 4.44 18.70 -0.02
N LEU A 100 3.18 19.14 -0.02
CA LEU A 100 1.97 18.43 -0.39
C LEU A 100 2.10 17.71 -1.73
N LEU A 101 2.66 18.42 -2.69
CA LEU A 101 2.56 18.07 -4.09
C LEU A 101 3.33 16.78 -4.39
N VAL A 102 4.48 16.57 -3.74
CA VAL A 102 5.29 15.38 -3.96
C VAL A 102 4.61 14.16 -3.35
N PHE A 103 4.22 14.22 -2.07
CA PHE A 103 3.68 13.07 -1.35
C PHE A 103 2.34 12.60 -1.90
N VAL A 104 1.47 13.55 -2.28
CA VAL A 104 0.13 13.27 -2.81
C VAL A 104 0.21 12.74 -4.23
N VAL A 105 0.98 13.40 -5.09
CA VAL A 105 1.13 12.96 -6.48
C VAL A 105 1.81 11.60 -6.51
N SER A 106 2.86 11.36 -5.70
CA SER A 106 3.52 10.06 -5.67
C SER A 106 2.60 8.97 -5.13
N GLY A 107 1.91 9.20 -4.01
CA GLY A 107 1.01 8.21 -3.40
C GLY A 107 -0.16 7.84 -4.31
N PHE A 108 -0.83 8.84 -4.88
CA PHE A 108 -1.91 8.63 -5.83
C PHE A 108 -1.43 7.91 -7.10
N LEU A 109 -0.29 8.32 -7.63
CA LEU A 109 0.31 7.70 -8.81
C LEU A 109 0.62 6.23 -8.57
N PHE A 110 1.19 5.85 -7.42
CA PHE A 110 1.45 4.44 -7.10
C PHE A 110 0.18 3.58 -7.09
N ILE A 111 -0.92 4.11 -6.56
CA ILE A 111 -2.21 3.40 -6.53
C ILE A 111 -2.77 3.24 -7.94
N VAL A 112 -2.79 4.31 -8.74
CA VAL A 112 -3.28 4.27 -10.12
C VAL A 112 -2.45 3.28 -10.94
N LEU A 113 -1.12 3.36 -10.85
CA LEU A 113 -0.22 2.45 -11.55
C LEU A 113 -0.41 0.99 -11.12
N PHE A 114 -0.56 0.74 -9.81
CA PHE A 114 -0.80 -0.60 -9.31
C PHE A 114 -2.17 -1.16 -9.75
N ALA A 115 -3.23 -0.34 -9.68
CA ALA A 115 -4.56 -0.73 -10.16
C ALA A 115 -4.56 -1.01 -11.67
N ALA A 116 -3.87 -0.18 -12.46
CA ALA A 116 -3.68 -0.40 -13.89
C ALA A 116 -2.90 -1.69 -14.17
N LEU A 117 -1.85 -1.98 -13.39
CA LEU A 117 -1.09 -3.23 -13.48
C LEU A 117 -2.00 -4.44 -13.22
N VAL A 118 -2.76 -4.44 -12.12
CA VAL A 118 -3.71 -5.51 -11.77
C VAL A 118 -4.75 -5.68 -12.87
N TRP A 119 -5.27 -4.57 -13.42
CA TRP A 119 -6.24 -4.58 -14.51
C TRP A 119 -5.69 -5.23 -15.77
N VAL A 120 -4.53 -4.78 -16.24
CA VAL A 120 -3.88 -5.28 -17.46
C VAL A 120 -3.56 -6.76 -17.29
N TRP A 121 -2.97 -7.13 -16.16
CA TRP A 121 -2.71 -8.52 -15.81
C TRP A 121 -3.99 -9.36 -15.84
N ALA A 122 -5.06 -8.92 -15.17
CA ALA A 122 -6.31 -9.67 -15.11
C ALA A 122 -6.95 -9.86 -16.48
N ARG A 123 -6.82 -8.91 -17.41
CA ARG A 123 -7.36 -9.03 -18.77
C ARG A 123 -6.54 -9.93 -19.68
N GLN A 124 -5.21 -9.87 -19.57
CA GLN A 124 -4.33 -10.62 -20.47
C GLN A 124 -4.12 -12.07 -20.02
N ARG A 125 -4.01 -12.30 -18.70
CA ARG A 125 -3.67 -13.59 -18.10
C ARG A 125 -4.46 -14.81 -18.63
N PRO A 126 -5.79 -14.77 -18.84
CA PRO A 126 -6.54 -15.93 -19.31
C PRO A 126 -6.16 -16.39 -20.71
N ALA A 127 -5.75 -15.46 -21.57
CA ALA A 127 -5.38 -15.72 -22.96
C ALA A 127 -3.91 -16.18 -23.11
N LEU A 128 -3.10 -16.08 -22.05
CA LEU A 128 -1.70 -16.48 -22.08
C LEU A 128 -1.55 -17.99 -21.97
N GLU A 129 -0.59 -18.51 -22.73
CA GLU A 129 -0.05 -19.86 -22.59
C GLU A 129 0.50 -20.10 -21.17
N PRO A 130 0.55 -21.35 -20.69
CA PRO A 130 0.93 -21.66 -19.31
C PRO A 130 2.25 -21.05 -18.84
N GLN A 131 3.25 -20.97 -19.72
CA GLN A 131 4.57 -20.42 -19.42
C GLN A 131 4.55 -18.90 -19.28
N ARG A 132 3.97 -18.20 -20.27
CA ARG A 132 3.76 -16.74 -20.24
C ARG A 132 2.86 -16.31 -19.09
N ARG A 133 1.90 -17.16 -18.70
CA ARG A 133 1.03 -16.93 -17.53
C ARG A 133 1.83 -16.88 -16.23
N ARG A 134 2.81 -17.77 -16.06
CA ARG A 134 3.71 -17.76 -14.88
C ARG A 134 4.56 -16.51 -14.83
N ALA A 135 5.11 -16.07 -15.97
CA ALA A 135 5.85 -14.81 -16.05
C ALA A 135 4.97 -13.61 -15.68
N ALA A 136 3.74 -13.54 -16.21
CA ALA A 136 2.78 -12.50 -15.87
C ALA A 136 2.40 -12.50 -14.37
N ASP A 137 2.24 -13.69 -13.75
CA ASP A 137 1.98 -13.81 -12.31
C ASP A 137 3.17 -13.32 -11.47
N LEU A 138 4.41 -13.58 -11.91
CA LEU A 138 5.62 -13.06 -11.27
C LEU A 138 5.73 -11.53 -11.43
N GLN A 139 5.38 -10.98 -12.59
CA GLN A 139 5.33 -9.53 -12.81
C GLN A 139 4.30 -8.84 -11.89
N LEU A 140 3.13 -9.45 -11.70
CA LEU A 140 2.16 -8.97 -10.71
C LEU A 140 2.73 -9.05 -9.28
N GLY A 141 3.41 -10.14 -8.94
CA GLY A 141 4.12 -10.30 -7.67
C GLY A 141 5.15 -9.19 -7.43
N ALA A 142 5.92 -8.84 -8.46
CA ALA A 142 6.84 -7.71 -8.41
C ALA A 142 6.11 -6.39 -8.15
N GLY A 143 5.01 -6.15 -8.87
CA GLY A 143 4.17 -4.96 -8.67
C GLY A 143 3.60 -4.83 -7.25
N LEU A 144 3.13 -5.94 -6.67
CA LEU A 144 2.68 -5.99 -5.28
C LEU A 144 3.79 -5.63 -4.30
N SER A 145 5.00 -6.15 -4.52
CA SER A 145 6.17 -5.85 -3.70
C SER A 145 6.57 -4.37 -3.80
N PHE A 146 6.68 -3.82 -5.01
CA PHE A 146 7.01 -2.40 -5.19
C PHE A 146 5.93 -1.47 -4.64
N PHE A 147 4.66 -1.82 -4.81
CA PHE A 147 3.55 -1.07 -4.20
C PHE A 147 3.62 -1.09 -2.67
N SER A 148 3.96 -2.24 -2.08
CA SER A 148 4.16 -2.37 -0.63
C SER A 148 5.37 -1.56 -0.16
N ALA A 149 6.48 -1.55 -0.91
CA ALA A 149 7.64 -0.70 -0.63
C ALA A 149 7.29 0.79 -0.67
N ALA A 150 6.51 1.22 -1.67
CA ALA A 150 6.03 2.58 -1.78
C ALA A 150 5.15 2.97 -0.58
N TRP A 151 4.25 2.10 -0.14
CA TRP A 151 3.42 2.31 1.05
C TRP A 151 4.26 2.50 2.32
N GLN A 152 5.22 1.61 2.57
CA GLN A 152 6.11 1.73 3.73
C GLN A 152 6.95 3.01 3.63
N THR A 153 7.39 3.41 2.43
CA THR A 153 8.12 4.67 2.24
C THR A 153 7.25 5.88 2.59
N CYS A 154 5.96 5.84 2.25
CA CYS A 154 5.01 6.89 2.63
C CYS A 154 4.86 6.99 4.16
N GLY A 155 4.68 5.86 4.85
CA GLY A 155 4.60 5.81 6.31
C GLY A 155 5.90 6.21 7.02
N LEU A 156 7.05 6.03 6.37
CA LEU A 156 8.38 6.33 6.87
C LEU A 156 8.64 7.85 6.85
N VAL A 157 8.27 8.50 5.76
CA VAL A 157 8.48 9.95 5.60
C VAL A 157 7.38 10.75 6.30
N GLY A 158 6.13 10.28 6.25
CA GLY A 158 4.98 10.91 6.87
C GLY A 158 4.58 10.26 8.21
N ALA A 159 3.32 10.43 8.60
CA ALA A 159 2.79 9.75 9.77
C ALA A 159 2.75 8.22 9.55
N PRO A 160 3.11 7.40 10.56
CA PRO A 160 3.44 7.81 11.93
C PRO A 160 4.94 8.00 12.20
N ALA A 161 5.84 7.81 11.23
CA ALA A 161 7.28 7.77 11.48
C ALA A 161 7.95 9.14 11.50
N PHE A 162 7.61 10.02 10.54
CA PHE A 162 8.17 11.37 10.38
C PHE A 162 9.71 11.40 10.25
N ALA A 163 10.32 10.45 9.55
CA ALA A 163 11.78 10.28 9.51
C ALA A 163 12.57 11.53 9.04
N MET A 164 11.93 12.43 8.28
CA MET A 164 12.54 13.68 7.81
C MET A 164 12.45 14.84 8.81
N HIS A 165 11.81 14.64 9.96
CA HIS A 165 11.56 15.65 10.99
C HIS A 165 12.16 15.19 12.33
N PRO A 166 13.49 15.29 12.53
CA PRO A 166 14.19 14.71 13.67
C PRO A 166 13.66 15.23 15.03
N GLU A 167 13.15 16.45 15.08
CA GLU A 167 12.48 17.04 16.24
C GLU A 167 11.20 16.28 16.62
N ILE A 168 10.39 15.89 15.63
CA ILE A 168 9.18 15.08 15.85
C ILE A 168 9.57 13.65 16.24
N VAL A 169 10.56 13.07 15.56
CA VAL A 169 11.04 11.71 15.85
C VAL A 169 11.53 11.58 17.28
N THR A 170 12.32 12.55 17.75
CA THR A 170 12.87 12.57 19.11
C THR A 170 11.76 12.75 20.14
N LYS A 171 10.80 13.64 19.87
CA LYS A 171 9.64 13.87 20.74
C LYS A 171 8.76 12.63 20.89
N LEU A 172 8.58 11.87 19.81
CA LEU A 172 7.68 10.69 19.77
C LEU A 172 8.38 9.36 20.08
N GLY A 173 9.72 9.33 20.15
CA GLY A 173 10.48 8.10 20.39
C GLY A 173 10.39 7.09 19.23
N ASN A 174 10.31 7.58 17.99
CA ASN A 174 9.96 6.76 16.81
C ASN A 174 11.13 6.02 16.16
N GLN A 175 12.33 6.04 16.74
CA GLN A 175 13.54 5.51 16.09
C GLN A 175 13.42 4.03 15.71
N SER A 176 12.81 3.23 16.60
CA SER A 176 12.59 1.80 16.36
C SER A 176 11.60 1.54 15.22
N PHE A 177 10.53 2.34 15.14
CA PHE A 177 9.53 2.26 14.10
C PHE A 177 10.10 2.66 12.73
N ILE A 178 10.90 3.72 12.67
CA ILE A 178 11.64 4.16 11.48
C ILE A 178 12.55 3.04 10.97
N ALA A 179 13.33 2.43 11.86
CA ALA A 179 14.20 1.30 11.50
C ALA A 179 13.40 0.11 10.95
N GLY A 180 12.29 -0.25 11.60
CA GLY A 180 11.40 -1.32 11.14
C GLY A 180 10.80 -1.04 9.75
N GLN A 181 10.34 0.19 9.51
CA GLN A 181 9.82 0.58 8.19
C GLN A 181 10.90 0.59 7.11
N ALA A 182 12.11 1.09 7.40
CA ALA A 182 13.23 1.05 6.46
C ALA A 182 13.63 -0.39 6.08
N LEU A 183 13.63 -1.32 7.05
CA LEU A 183 13.84 -2.74 6.79
C LEU A 183 12.73 -3.33 5.91
N ALA A 184 11.47 -3.00 6.17
CA ALA A 184 10.35 -3.44 5.36
C ALA A 184 10.43 -2.93 3.91
N VAL A 185 10.76 -1.65 3.71
CA VAL A 185 11.02 -1.07 2.38
C VAL A 185 12.08 -1.87 1.63
N THR A 186 13.21 -2.12 2.29
CA THR A 186 14.33 -2.88 1.69
C THR A 186 13.91 -4.30 1.33
N PHE A 187 13.22 -4.99 2.23
CA PHE A 187 12.73 -6.35 2.01
C PHE A 187 11.80 -6.43 0.80
N PHE A 188 10.83 -5.50 0.69
CA PHE A 188 9.90 -5.47 -0.43
C PHE A 188 10.59 -5.11 -1.75
N PHE A 189 11.58 -4.21 -1.75
CA PHE A 189 12.39 -3.98 -2.96
C PHE A 189 13.13 -5.22 -3.41
N VAL A 190 13.81 -5.93 -2.49
CA VAL A 190 14.52 -7.18 -2.82
C VAL A 190 13.57 -8.21 -3.41
N LEU A 191 12.40 -8.43 -2.80
CA LEU A 191 11.39 -9.32 -3.35
C LEU A 191 10.87 -8.87 -4.72
N GLY A 192 10.63 -7.57 -4.89
CA GLY A 192 10.19 -6.99 -6.16
C GLY A 192 11.17 -7.29 -7.29
N PHE A 193 12.46 -7.01 -7.08
CA PHE A 193 13.51 -7.32 -8.06
C PHE A 193 13.69 -8.82 -8.29
N ALA A 194 13.59 -9.65 -7.23
CA ALA A 194 13.64 -11.10 -7.38
C ALA A 194 12.51 -11.62 -8.28
N PHE A 195 11.29 -11.12 -8.11
CA PHE A 195 10.16 -11.47 -8.98
C PHE A 195 10.34 -10.97 -10.41
N VAL A 196 10.86 -9.77 -10.64
CA VAL A 196 11.19 -9.28 -11.99
C VAL A 196 12.20 -10.21 -12.67
N LEU A 197 13.30 -10.55 -12.00
CA LEU A 197 14.34 -11.43 -12.54
C LEU A 197 13.77 -12.81 -12.88
N LEU A 198 12.97 -13.39 -11.99
CA LEU A 198 12.31 -14.67 -12.23
C LEU A 198 11.32 -14.58 -13.41
N ALA A 199 10.59 -13.48 -13.55
CA ALA A 199 9.68 -13.28 -14.68
C ALA A 199 10.45 -13.24 -16.00
N MET A 200 11.52 -12.43 -16.08
CA MET A 200 12.37 -12.33 -17.26
C MET A 200 12.97 -13.68 -17.65
N TRP A 201 13.44 -14.46 -16.67
CA TRP A 201 13.99 -15.78 -16.93
C TRP A 201 12.93 -16.76 -17.48
N ARG A 202 11.68 -16.65 -17.01
CA ARG A 202 10.57 -17.49 -17.48
C ARG A 202 10.04 -17.11 -18.86
N GLU A 203 10.28 -15.90 -19.33
CA GLU A 203 9.92 -15.47 -20.69
C GLU A 203 10.92 -15.96 -21.75
N GLN A 204 12.16 -16.28 -21.35
CA GLN A 204 13.24 -16.72 -22.24
C GLN A 204 13.36 -18.24 -22.35
N ALA A 205 13.03 -18.96 -21.27
CA ALA A 205 12.89 -20.41 -21.27
C ALA A 205 11.61 -20.84 -22.02
#